data_AF-A0A1B6LXC1-F1
#
_entry.id   AF-A0A1B6LXC1-F1
#
_cell.length_a   1.000
_cell.length_b   1.000
_cell.length_c   1.000
_cell.angle_alpha   90.00
_cell.angle_beta   90.00
_cell.angle_gamma   90.00
#
_symmetry.space_group_name_H-M   'P 1'
#
loop_
_entity.id
_entity.type
_entity.pdbx_description
1 polymer ?
#
loop_
_entity_poly.entity_id
_entity_poly.type
_entity_poly.pdbx_seq_one_letter_code
_entity_poly.pdbx_strand_id
1 'polypeptide(L)'
;IFLKKLKPWMTDFICMKVRIKNKLFEKVKNHPNNETLLKYYKKFSNTLRTKIRKQKDIYYSNRFESCNRDSKATWKVLNEVTEKNVKKPTEITLTINGSLSNKPEIVLNNYFLSTVDKLNINIRTPLNFDLLKYKKCFKTVASINCMFFLSSIKRGFS
;
A
#
# COMPACT_ATOMS: atom_id res chain seq x y z
N ILE A 1 -0.85 -15.10 33.94
CA ILE A 1 -1.34 -15.64 32.64
C ILE A 1 -1.15 -14.56 31.58
N PHE A 2 -0.11 -14.67 30.75
CA PHE A 2 0.14 -13.73 29.65
C PHE A 2 -0.88 -13.91 28.53
N LEU A 3 -1.35 -12.80 27.97
CA LEU A 3 -2.34 -12.78 26.91
C LEU A 3 -1.66 -13.01 25.55
N LYS A 4 -2.13 -13.99 24.78
CA LYS A 4 -1.65 -14.19 23.40
C LYS A 4 -1.99 -12.95 22.56
N LYS A 5 -0.97 -12.17 22.19
CA LYS A 5 -1.10 -10.93 21.42
C LYS A 5 -1.35 -11.27 19.95
N LEU A 6 -2.50 -10.83 19.40
CA LEU A 6 -2.86 -11.06 17.99
C LEU A 6 -2.07 -10.18 17.02
N LYS A 7 -1.67 -9.00 17.49
CA LYS A 7 -0.89 -8.03 16.71
C LYS A 7 0.21 -7.45 17.61
N PRO A 8 1.37 -7.09 17.06
CA PRO A 8 2.54 -6.70 17.85
C PRO A 8 2.36 -5.39 18.62
N TRP A 9 1.49 -4.49 18.15
CA TRP A 9 1.16 -3.23 18.84
C TRP A 9 0.21 -3.40 20.05
N MET A 10 -0.37 -4.60 20.26
CA MET A 10 -1.26 -4.85 21.40
C MET A 10 -0.46 -5.06 22.68
N THR A 11 -0.50 -4.08 23.58
CA THR A 11 0.06 -4.23 24.93
C THR A 11 -0.89 -5.03 25.83
N ASP A 12 -0.37 -5.63 26.89
CA ASP A 12 -1.18 -6.40 27.85
C ASP A 12 -2.28 -5.54 28.48
N PHE A 13 -2.01 -4.26 28.69
CA PHE A 13 -2.98 -3.26 29.12
C PHE A 13 -4.15 -3.11 28.14
N ILE A 14 -3.88 -3.00 26.84
CA ILE A 14 -4.93 -2.92 25.81
C ILE A 14 -5.75 -4.21 25.79
N CYS A 15 -5.09 -5.37 25.86
CA CYS A 15 -5.78 -6.66 25.90
C CYS A 15 -6.69 -6.80 27.13
N MET A 16 -6.23 -6.36 28.30
CA MET A 16 -7.03 -6.30 29.52
C MET A 16 -8.25 -5.38 29.36
N LYS A 17 -8.07 -4.19 28.79
CA LYS A 17 -9.18 -3.25 28.56
C LYS A 17 -10.20 -3.79 27.54
N VAL A 18 -9.75 -4.51 26.51
CA VAL A 18 -10.65 -5.20 25.57
C VAL A 18 -11.50 -6.27 26.28
N ARG A 19 -10.90 -7.05 27.19
CA ARG A 19 -11.66 -8.01 28.01
C ARG A 19 -12.71 -7.34 28.88
N ILE A 20 -12.36 -6.22 29.51
CA ILE A 20 -13.31 -5.42 30.30
C ILE A 20 -14.45 -4.91 29.40
N LYS A 21 -14.13 -4.41 28.20
CA LYS A 21 -15.13 -3.98 27.21
C LYS A 21 -16.12 -5.11 26.89
N ASN A 22 -15.61 -6.31 26.66
CA ASN A 22 -16.44 -7.47 26.30
C ASN A 22 -17.34 -7.88 27.47
N LYS A 23 -16.79 -7.96 28.70
CA LYS A 23 -17.61 -8.22 29.90
C LYS A 23 -18.70 -7.15 30.08
N LEU A 24 -18.38 -5.90 29.80
CA LEU A 24 -19.33 -4.79 29.91
C LEU A 24 -20.42 -4.86 28.83
N PHE A 25 -20.08 -5.29 27.62
CA PHE A 25 -21.03 -5.54 26.55
C PHE A 25 -22.04 -6.63 26.95
N GLU A 26 -21.59 -7.75 27.50
CA GLU A 26 -22.50 -8.80 28.00
C GLU A 26 -23.44 -8.27 29.08
N LYS A 27 -22.95 -7.43 30.00
CA LYS A 27 -23.81 -6.79 31.01
C LYS A 27 -24.87 -5.87 30.38
N VAL A 28 -24.50 -5.07 29.38
CA VAL A 28 -25.45 -4.21 28.65
C VAL A 28 -26.51 -5.06 27.95
N LYS A 29 -26.09 -6.17 27.31
CA LYS A 29 -26.99 -7.09 26.62
C LYS A 29 -28.01 -7.72 27.58
N ASN A 30 -27.58 -8.08 28.79
CA ASN A 30 -28.44 -8.68 29.82
C ASN A 30 -29.35 -7.66 30.53
N HIS A 31 -29.06 -6.36 30.44
CA HIS A 31 -29.82 -5.28 31.08
C HIS A 31 -30.18 -4.18 30.07
N PRO A 32 -31.06 -4.47 29.08
CA PRO A 32 -31.34 -3.56 27.97
C PRO A 32 -31.93 -2.21 28.40
N ASN A 33 -32.69 -2.18 29.51
CA ASN A 33 -33.34 -0.97 30.01
C ASN A 33 -32.43 -0.11 30.91
N ASN A 34 -31.19 -0.53 31.15
CA ASN A 34 -30.26 0.23 31.98
C ASN A 34 -29.48 1.26 31.13
N GLU A 35 -30.06 2.45 30.97
CA GLU A 35 -29.45 3.54 30.20
C GLU A 35 -28.08 3.99 30.75
N THR A 36 -27.91 3.98 32.07
CA THR A 36 -26.66 4.42 32.70
C THR A 36 -25.51 3.49 32.33
N LEU A 37 -25.77 2.18 32.33
CA LEU A 37 -24.83 1.15 31.92
C LEU A 37 -24.49 1.26 30.43
N LEU A 38 -25.49 1.52 29.58
CA LEU A 38 -25.29 1.73 28.15
C LEU A 38 -24.41 2.97 27.87
N LYS A 39 -24.68 4.10 28.56
CA LYS A 39 -23.88 5.33 28.46
C LYS A 39 -22.44 5.08 28.89
N TYR A 40 -22.24 4.38 30.01
CA TYR A 40 -20.90 4.00 30.49
C TYR A 40 -20.16 3.11 29.48
N TYR A 41 -20.83 2.09 28.93
CA TYR A 41 -20.25 1.22 27.89
C TYR A 41 -19.81 1.99 26.65
N LYS A 42 -20.65 2.90 26.15
CA LYS A 42 -20.32 3.75 24.99
C LYS A 42 -19.10 4.62 25.27
N LYS A 43 -19.06 5.30 26.42
CA LYS A 43 -17.91 6.14 26.83
C LYS A 43 -16.62 5.33 26.97
N PHE A 44 -16.69 4.17 27.61
CA PHE A 44 -15.56 3.26 27.77
C PHE A 44 -15.05 2.77 26.40
N SER A 45 -15.95 2.35 25.52
CA SER A 45 -15.63 1.86 24.18
C SER A 45 -14.96 2.93 23.32
N ASN A 46 -15.46 4.17 23.36
CA ASN A 46 -14.86 5.29 22.65
C ASN A 46 -13.45 5.60 23.18
N THR A 47 -13.28 5.63 24.50
CA THR A 47 -11.98 5.86 25.14
C THR A 47 -10.98 4.74 24.82
N LEU A 48 -11.44 3.50 24.75
CA LEU A 48 -10.59 2.38 24.35
C LEU A 48 -10.20 2.48 22.87
N ARG A 49 -11.13 2.88 22.00
CA ARG A 49 -10.86 3.07 20.56
C ARG A 49 -9.77 4.12 20.33
N THR A 50 -9.85 5.26 21.02
CA THR A 50 -8.83 6.31 20.90
C THR A 50 -7.47 5.85 21.41
N LYS A 51 -7.42 5.13 22.54
CA LYS A 51 -6.18 4.54 23.07
C LYS A 51 -5.57 3.51 22.13
N ILE A 52 -6.38 2.64 21.52
CA ILE A 52 -5.91 1.66 20.53
C ILE A 52 -5.31 2.37 19.32
N ARG A 53 -5.98 3.42 18.81
CA ARG A 53 -5.46 4.22 17.68
C ARG A 53 -4.10 4.83 18.02
N LYS A 54 -4.02 5.54 19.15
CA LYS A 54 -2.76 6.14 19.61
C LYS A 54 -1.64 5.11 19.77
N GLN A 55 -1.94 3.94 20.33
CA GLN A 55 -0.94 2.87 20.50
C GLN A 55 -0.43 2.32 19.16
N LYS A 56 -1.33 2.16 18.17
CA LYS A 56 -0.95 1.77 16.82
C LYS A 56 -0.06 2.82 16.17
N ASP A 57 -0.46 4.09 16.27
CA ASP A 57 0.26 5.21 15.66
C ASP A 57 1.68 5.28 16.23
N ILE A 58 1.84 5.19 17.56
CA ILE A 58 3.16 5.16 18.21
C ILE A 58 3.98 3.96 17.73
N TYR A 59 3.41 2.76 17.73
CA TYR A 59 4.13 1.55 17.33
C TYR A 59 4.67 1.64 15.90
N TYR A 60 3.82 2.05 14.95
CA TYR A 60 4.24 2.15 13.55
C TYR A 60 5.15 3.34 13.28
N SER A 61 4.95 4.47 13.95
CA SER A 61 5.85 5.63 13.85
C SER A 61 7.27 5.23 14.28
N ASN A 62 7.42 4.60 15.44
CA ASN A 62 8.71 4.11 15.94
C ASN A 62 9.34 3.09 14.98
N ARG A 63 8.53 2.22 14.36
CA ARG A 63 9.01 1.28 13.35
C ARG A 63 9.54 2.00 12.11
N PHE A 64 8.84 3.01 11.60
CA PHE A 64 9.29 3.76 10.43
C PHE A 64 10.51 4.62 10.75
N GLU A 65 10.58 5.21 11.93
CA GLU A 65 11.77 5.92 12.41
C GLU A 65 12.99 5.00 12.48
N SER A 66 12.82 3.75 12.91
CA SER A 66 13.90 2.75 12.93
C SER A 66 14.41 2.34 11.53
N CYS A 67 13.63 2.62 10.48
CA CYS A 67 13.99 2.35 9.08
C CYS A 67 14.54 3.60 8.36
N ASN A 68 14.83 4.68 9.08
CA ASN A 68 15.29 5.92 8.49
C ASN A 68 16.54 5.70 7.62
N ARG A 69 16.55 6.30 6.42
CA ARG A 69 17.59 6.15 5.38
C ARG A 69 17.72 4.75 4.76
N ASP A 70 16.91 3.78 5.16
CA ASP A 70 16.81 2.47 4.51
C ASP A 70 15.46 2.33 3.79
N SER A 71 15.47 2.63 2.48
CA SER A 71 14.29 2.51 1.64
C SER A 71 13.79 1.06 1.57
N LYS A 72 14.68 0.07 1.59
CA LYS A 72 14.30 -1.35 1.49
C LYS A 72 13.58 -1.80 2.75
N ALA A 73 14.09 -1.43 3.92
CA ALA A 73 13.42 -1.70 5.19
C ALA A 73 12.07 -0.96 5.29
N THR A 74 12.01 0.30 4.85
CA THR A 74 10.76 1.07 4.80
C THR A 74 9.70 0.39 3.95
N TRP A 75 10.07 -0.06 2.73
CA TRP A 75 9.17 -0.80 1.84
C TRP A 75 8.72 -2.13 2.44
N LYS A 76 9.60 -2.83 3.17
CA LYS A 76 9.24 -4.07 3.88
C LYS A 76 8.18 -3.80 4.95
N VAL A 77 8.39 -2.80 5.80
CA VAL A 77 7.41 -2.41 6.84
C VAL A 77 6.08 -2.00 6.20
N LEU A 78 6.11 -1.22 5.12
CA LEU A 78 4.91 -0.79 4.41
C LEU A 78 4.14 -1.98 3.83
N ASN A 79 4.82 -2.94 3.21
CA ASN A 79 4.22 -4.16 2.67
C ASN A 79 3.61 -5.04 3.76
N GLU A 80 4.27 -5.14 4.92
CA GLU A 80 3.74 -5.86 6.08
C GLU A 80 2.45 -5.22 6.63
N VAL A 81 2.35 -3.89 6.63
CA VAL A 81 1.17 -3.17 7.14
C VAL A 81 0.02 -3.18 6.15
N THR A 82 0.33 -3.06 4.86
CA THR A 82 -0.70 -3.00 3.81
C THR A 82 -1.25 -4.36 3.41
N GLU A 83 -0.72 -5.47 3.98
CA GLU A 83 -1.15 -6.85 3.73
C GLU A 83 -1.63 -7.04 2.28
N LYS A 84 -0.71 -6.93 1.30
CA LYS A 84 -0.99 -7.40 -0.06
C LYS A 84 -1.04 -8.94 -0.03
N ASN A 85 -2.09 -9.50 0.57
CA ASN A 85 -2.62 -10.83 0.24
C ASN A 85 -3.30 -10.78 -1.15
N VAL A 86 -2.70 -10.05 -2.09
CA VAL A 86 -3.03 -10.21 -3.48
C VAL A 86 -2.41 -11.55 -3.81
N LYS A 87 -3.22 -12.61 -3.77
CA LYS A 87 -2.93 -13.82 -4.57
C LYS A 87 -2.42 -13.28 -5.89
N LYS A 88 -1.15 -13.55 -6.24
CA LYS A 88 -0.58 -13.09 -7.52
C LYS A 88 -1.69 -13.28 -8.55
N PRO A 89 -2.14 -12.25 -9.29
CA PRO A 89 -3.14 -12.48 -10.31
C PRO A 89 -2.61 -13.62 -11.16
N THR A 90 -3.33 -14.74 -11.09
CA THR A 90 -3.06 -15.93 -11.88
C THR A 90 -3.37 -15.52 -13.29
N GLU A 91 -2.32 -15.17 -14.02
CA GLU A 91 -2.31 -14.88 -15.45
C GLU A 91 -3.18 -13.66 -15.84
N ILE A 92 -2.51 -12.55 -16.19
CA ILE A 92 -3.18 -11.40 -16.80
C ILE A 92 -3.44 -11.78 -18.27
N THR A 93 -4.67 -12.14 -18.61
CA THR A 93 -5.08 -12.44 -19.98
C THR A 93 -5.74 -11.23 -20.62
N LEU A 94 -5.34 -10.88 -21.84
CA LEU A 94 -5.97 -9.81 -22.63
C LEU A 94 -6.76 -10.40 -23.79
N THR A 95 -7.98 -9.93 -24.00
CA THR A 95 -8.80 -10.31 -25.16
C THR A 95 -8.59 -9.30 -26.27
N ILE A 96 -8.13 -9.76 -27.44
CA ILE A 96 -7.93 -8.92 -28.62
C ILE A 96 -8.75 -9.55 -29.75
N ASN A 97 -9.65 -8.80 -30.36
CA ASN A 97 -10.46 -9.26 -31.50
C ASN A 97 -11.14 -10.63 -31.24
N GLY A 98 -11.57 -10.89 -30.01
CA GLY A 98 -12.25 -12.13 -29.61
C GLY A 98 -11.33 -13.30 -29.22
N SER A 99 -10.00 -13.16 -29.30
CA SER A 99 -9.04 -14.20 -28.90
C SER A 99 -8.34 -13.85 -27.58
N LEU A 100 -8.21 -14.83 -26.69
CA LEU A 100 -7.51 -14.71 -25.41
C LEU A 100 -6.00 -14.83 -25.63
N SER A 101 -5.23 -13.83 -25.19
CA SER A 101 -3.77 -13.88 -25.21
C SER A 101 -3.20 -13.98 -23.80
N ASN A 102 -2.34 -14.98 -23.60
CA ASN A 102 -1.63 -15.23 -22.35
C ASN A 102 -0.28 -14.48 -22.27
N LYS A 103 0.04 -13.66 -23.29
CA LYS A 103 1.26 -12.83 -23.35
C LYS A 103 0.88 -11.34 -23.47
N PRO A 104 0.31 -10.76 -22.40
CA PRO A 104 -0.21 -9.39 -22.44
C PRO A 104 0.86 -8.36 -22.79
N GLU A 105 2.13 -8.62 -22.48
CA GLU A 105 3.25 -7.73 -22.79
C GLU A 105 3.50 -7.55 -24.29
N ILE A 106 3.45 -8.63 -25.07
CA ILE A 106 3.67 -8.58 -26.53
C ILE A 106 2.51 -7.86 -27.20
N VAL A 107 1.30 -8.16 -26.73
CA VAL A 107 0.05 -7.57 -27.21
C VAL A 107 0.05 -6.06 -27.02
N LEU A 108 0.37 -5.61 -25.81
CA LEU A 108 0.37 -4.21 -25.45
C LEU A 108 1.41 -3.45 -26.29
N ASN A 109 2.61 -4.01 -26.44
CA ASN A 109 3.65 -3.43 -27.27
C ASN A 109 3.21 -3.29 -28.73
N ASN A 110 2.65 -4.34 -29.32
CA ASN A 110 2.17 -4.31 -30.70
C ASN A 110 1.01 -3.33 -30.89
N TYR A 111 0.11 -3.22 -29.91
CA TYR A 111 -0.95 -2.21 -29.94
C TYR A 111 -0.34 -0.80 -29.99
N PHE A 112 0.59 -0.48 -29.09
CA PHE A 112 1.21 0.84 -29.08
C PHE A 112 1.97 1.16 -30.36
N LEU A 113 2.74 0.21 -30.91
CA LEU A 113 3.41 0.38 -32.21
C LEU A 113 2.38 0.65 -33.32
N SER A 114 1.31 -0.14 -33.38
CA SER A 114 0.25 0.06 -34.36
C SER A 114 -0.47 1.40 -34.22
N THR A 115 -0.62 1.92 -33.00
CA THR A 115 -1.20 3.25 -32.78
C THR A 115 -0.25 4.35 -33.25
N VAL A 116 1.06 4.21 -33.00
CA VAL A 116 2.07 5.18 -33.47
C VAL A 116 2.08 5.24 -34.99
N ASP A 117 2.04 4.10 -35.66
CA ASP A 117 2.01 4.01 -37.12
C ASP A 117 0.74 4.67 -37.70
N LYS A 118 -0.42 4.44 -37.06
CA LYS A 118 -1.71 5.04 -37.45
C LYS A 118 -1.79 6.54 -37.21
N LEU A 119 -1.04 7.05 -36.24
CA LEU A 119 -1.05 8.47 -35.90
C LEU A 119 -0.23 9.32 -36.91
N ASN A 120 0.41 8.70 -37.92
CA ASN A 120 1.20 9.37 -38.98
C ASN A 120 2.05 10.53 -38.46
N ILE A 121 2.74 10.26 -37.35
CA ILE A 121 3.40 11.32 -36.61
C ILE A 121 4.79 11.52 -37.19
N ASN A 122 4.93 12.51 -38.07
CA ASN A 122 6.23 13.04 -38.52
C ASN A 122 6.92 13.85 -37.39
N ILE A 123 6.95 13.34 -36.15
CA ILE A 123 7.73 13.97 -35.08
C ILE A 123 9.19 13.66 -35.37
N ARG A 124 9.90 14.66 -35.88
CA ARG A 124 11.35 14.76 -35.71
C ARG A 124 11.58 15.10 -34.23
N THR A 125 11.83 14.09 -33.39
CA THR A 125 12.37 14.36 -32.05
C THR A 125 13.74 15.00 -32.25
N PRO A 126 13.98 16.20 -31.70
CA PRO A 126 15.33 16.74 -31.74
C PRO A 126 16.24 15.81 -30.93
N LEU A 127 17.31 15.33 -31.56
CA LEU A 127 18.35 14.53 -30.89
C LEU A 127 18.97 15.29 -29.70
N ASN A 128 18.87 16.62 -29.70
CA ASN A 128 19.34 17.48 -28.62
C ASN A 128 18.23 17.72 -27.57
N PHE A 129 18.52 17.32 -26.32
CA PHE A 129 17.69 17.49 -25.13
C PHE A 129 17.24 18.94 -24.88
N ASP A 130 18.10 19.90 -25.19
CA ASP A 130 17.82 21.32 -24.97
C ASP A 130 16.65 21.84 -25.81
N LEU A 131 16.30 21.10 -26.87
CA LEU A 131 15.23 21.42 -27.79
C LEU A 131 13.90 20.71 -27.44
N LEU A 132 13.87 19.91 -26.36
CA LEU A 132 12.65 19.22 -25.94
C LEU A 132 11.68 20.18 -25.24
N LYS A 133 10.45 20.27 -25.76
CA LYS A 133 9.37 21.13 -25.24
C LYS A 133 9.07 20.92 -23.75
N TYR A 134 9.24 19.69 -23.26
CA TYR A 134 8.95 19.29 -21.87
C TYR A 134 10.17 19.38 -20.94
N LYS A 135 11.33 19.87 -21.38
CA LYS A 135 12.52 20.06 -20.53
C LYS A 135 12.20 20.87 -19.26
N LYS A 136 11.31 21.86 -19.37
CA LYS A 136 10.85 22.71 -18.26
C LYS A 136 10.18 21.93 -17.11
N CYS A 137 9.68 20.72 -17.38
CA CYS A 137 9.07 19.85 -16.38
C CYS A 137 10.12 19.13 -15.51
N PHE A 138 11.41 19.22 -15.86
CA PHE A 138 12.49 18.50 -15.20
C PHE A 138 13.54 19.49 -14.68
N LYS A 139 13.92 19.33 -13.41
CA LYS A 139 14.94 20.20 -12.79
C LYS A 139 16.36 19.81 -13.21
N THR A 140 16.60 18.53 -13.50
CA THR A 140 17.92 17.98 -13.85
C THR A 140 17.80 16.77 -14.77
N VAL A 141 18.81 16.49 -15.60
CA VAL A 141 18.86 15.32 -16.49
C VAL A 141 18.77 13.99 -15.70
N ALA A 142 19.33 13.96 -14.49
CA ALA A 142 19.25 12.80 -13.58
C ALA A 142 17.82 12.43 -13.18
N SER A 143 16.91 13.41 -13.06
CA SER A 143 15.50 13.18 -12.73
C SER A 143 14.75 12.38 -13.81
N ILE A 144 15.23 12.42 -15.05
CA ILE A 144 14.66 11.70 -16.19
C ILE A 144 15.21 10.28 -16.28
N ASN A 145 16.50 10.07 -15.97
CA ASN A 145 17.08 8.73 -15.99
C ASN A 145 16.35 7.81 -14.99
N CYS A 146 15.87 8.31 -13.85
CA CYS A 146 15.01 7.57 -12.93
C CYS A 146 13.69 7.07 -13.54
N MET A 147 13.22 7.70 -14.62
CA MET A 147 11.99 7.30 -15.33
C MET A 147 12.25 6.15 -16.34
N PHE A 148 13.49 6.02 -16.82
CA PHE A 148 13.92 5.00 -17.80
C PHE A 148 14.84 3.92 -17.23
N PHE A 149 15.25 4.00 -15.94
CA PHE A 149 16.03 2.97 -15.24
C PHE A 149 15.24 1.68 -14.92
N LEU A 150 14.56 1.13 -15.91
CA LEU A 150 14.26 -0.31 -15.99
C LEU A 150 14.90 -0.98 -17.21
N SER A 151 15.58 -0.24 -18.10
CA SER A 151 16.24 -0.82 -19.28
C SER A 151 17.74 -1.10 -19.11
N SER A 152 18.32 -0.89 -17.93
CA SER A 152 19.76 -1.19 -17.68
C SER A 152 20.00 -2.02 -16.41
N ILE A 153 19.08 -2.93 -16.08
CA ILE A 153 19.50 -4.17 -15.41
C ILE A 153 20.28 -4.95 -16.47
N LYS A 154 21.58 -4.70 -16.56
CA LYS A 154 22.53 -5.68 -17.10
C LYS A 154 22.33 -6.94 -16.24
N ARG A 155 21.51 -7.87 -16.71
CA ARG A 155 21.62 -9.28 -16.31
C ARG A 155 22.94 -9.79 -16.88
N GLY A 156 24.03 -9.45 -16.21
CA GLY A 156 25.14 -10.39 -16.06
C GLY A 156 24.68 -11.37 -14.98
N PHE A 157 24.01 -12.44 -15.41
CA PHE A 157 24.04 -13.68 -14.66
C PHE A 157 24.91 -14.64 -15.48
N SER A 158 25.81 -15.29 -14.74
CA SER A 158 26.85 -16.20 -15.17
C SER A 158 26.41 -17.28 -16.16
#